data_AF-A0A538IW76-F1
#
_entry.id   AF-A0A538IW76-F1
#
_cell.length_a   1.000
_cell.length_b   1.000
_cell.length_c   1.000
_cell.angle_alpha   90.00
_cell.angle_beta   90.00
_cell.angle_gamma   90.00
#
_symmetry.space_group_name_H-M   'P 1'
#
loop_
_entity.id
_entity.type
_entity.pdbx_description
1 polymer ?
#
loop_
_entity_poly.entity_id
_entity_poly.type
_entity_poly.pdbx_seq_one_letter_code
_entity_poly.pdbx_strand_id
1 'polypeptide(L)'
;MILRAGAHALAKAAAVVAQRLMLRTERTPMRALWAGVHELAIGLVSAGFARTNSASVYVKGSFGFGDPVYGVSDIDLVIVVPSAGERTTDARAVASVKRHWSKVVAAFPPLHELFHIFVYDGQSLRDAVSAPCFTFGLDRHPPRAGFLGPEPLVDEMGLQERPELYGAPREWRLVRGRSAEVVPPPDEISYRRLTSWLELQFWWRYVFPACVDPRGPRLPYLCVKLVAEPARIWLWLAHTEQHFSRVDVLRRAMQQLPEEEEAFRSALELHRALPTSPAPPLAETLPHLVRLSSLIATELCRQLEPAGATEVQLTGAEGTAIAEGGLRSLSDTPWLPLVDWRARTVPPLPDEVFRLIEADPRDPRALADAAVSECAGEYPVLRAEKLLILPAARAEGRGRGSEPEHGSARFHRLKLRGIQCPPTDPVSFALADGNRTALFPNVPHQRPFHSGDSSQRHEQGSFSRAWRTRPSLR
;
A
#
# COMPACT_ATOMS: atom_id res chain seq x y z
N MET A 1 18.59 1.95 34.61
CA MET A 1 18.18 2.45 33.27
C MET A 1 19.35 2.50 32.28
N ILE A 2 20.49 3.09 32.63
CA ILE A 2 21.67 3.26 31.75
C ILE A 2 22.23 1.92 31.23
N LEU A 3 22.28 0.87 32.05
CA LEU A 3 22.74 -0.47 31.66
C LEU A 3 21.83 -1.17 30.62
N ARG A 4 20.51 -0.95 30.67
CA ARG A 4 19.56 -1.51 29.67
C ARG A 4 19.67 -0.79 28.32
N ALA A 5 19.92 0.52 28.33
CA ALA A 5 20.12 1.30 27.11
C ALA A 5 21.42 0.89 26.38
N GLY A 6 22.51 0.68 27.12
CA GLY A 6 23.78 0.20 26.55
C GLY A 6 23.68 -1.21 25.94
N ALA A 7 23.03 -2.15 26.64
CA ALA A 7 22.82 -3.51 26.13
C ALA A 7 21.94 -3.53 24.86
N HIS A 8 20.93 -2.66 24.79
CA HIS A 8 20.08 -2.53 23.60
C HIS A 8 20.84 -1.97 22.39
N ALA A 9 21.69 -0.95 22.59
CA ALA A 9 22.53 -0.39 21.53
C ALA A 9 23.55 -1.40 20.99
N LEU A 10 24.19 -2.18 21.87
CA LEU A 10 25.11 -3.25 21.49
C LEU A 10 24.41 -4.37 20.71
N ALA A 11 23.23 -4.79 21.16
CA ALA A 11 22.43 -5.80 20.45
C ALA A 11 22.02 -5.32 19.04
N LYS A 12 21.65 -4.04 18.91
CA LYS A 12 21.33 -3.44 17.61
C LYS A 12 22.55 -3.37 16.69
N ALA A 13 23.71 -2.98 17.21
CA ALA A 13 24.96 -2.97 16.44
C ALA A 13 25.36 -4.38 15.97
N ALA A 14 25.27 -5.38 16.85
CA ALA A 14 25.52 -6.77 16.50
C ALA A 14 24.55 -7.30 15.44
N ALA A 15 23.26 -6.95 15.54
CA ALA A 15 22.25 -7.31 14.53
C ALA A 15 22.58 -6.72 13.15
N VAL A 16 23.03 -5.46 13.08
CA VAL A 16 23.45 -4.82 11.83
C VAL A 16 24.68 -5.51 11.22
N VAL A 17 25.66 -5.89 12.06
CA VAL A 17 26.84 -6.62 11.59
C VAL A 17 26.45 -8.01 11.07
N ALA A 18 25.59 -8.73 11.78
CA ALA A 18 25.07 -10.02 11.35
C ALA A 18 24.29 -9.92 10.03
N GLN A 19 23.42 -8.91 9.89
CA GLN A 19 22.69 -8.63 8.65
C GLN A 19 23.63 -8.39 7.47
N ARG A 20 24.69 -7.58 7.66
CA ARG A 20 25.70 -7.34 6.62
C ARG A 20 26.47 -8.60 6.25
N LEU A 21 26.81 -9.44 7.22
CA LEU A 21 27.48 -10.72 6.96
C LEU A 21 26.58 -11.66 6.18
N MET A 22 25.31 -11.81 6.60
CA MET A 22 24.31 -12.61 5.90
C MET A 22 24.14 -12.15 4.44
N LEU A 23 24.02 -10.84 4.23
CA LEU A 23 23.88 -10.25 2.90
C LEU A 23 25.12 -10.50 2.04
N ARG A 24 26.33 -10.27 2.57
CA ARG A 24 27.59 -10.53 1.84
C ARG A 24 27.78 -11.98 1.45
N THR A 25 27.28 -12.90 2.26
CA THR A 25 27.43 -14.35 2.05
C THR A 25 26.22 -15.00 1.39
N GLU A 26 25.23 -14.19 0.98
CA GLU A 26 23.98 -14.62 0.34
C GLU A 26 24.19 -15.43 -0.95
N ARG A 27 25.32 -15.21 -1.64
CA ARG A 27 25.68 -15.91 -2.90
C ARG A 27 26.72 -17.00 -2.73
N THR A 28 27.05 -17.33 -1.50
CA THR A 28 28.02 -18.36 -1.17
C THR A 28 27.29 -19.62 -0.68
N PRO A 29 27.98 -20.75 -0.49
CA PRO A 29 27.39 -21.93 0.15
C PRO A 29 26.74 -21.64 1.52
N MET A 30 27.13 -20.54 2.20
CA MET A 30 26.51 -20.11 3.45
C MET A 30 25.02 -19.76 3.32
N ARG A 31 24.50 -19.51 2.11
CA ARG A 31 23.06 -19.31 1.88
C ARG A 31 22.22 -20.44 2.46
N ALA A 32 22.68 -21.69 2.33
CA ALA A 32 21.99 -22.85 2.89
C ALA A 32 21.96 -22.83 4.43
N LEU A 33 23.04 -22.37 5.07
CA LEU A 33 23.04 -22.17 6.52
C LEU A 33 22.03 -21.09 6.92
N TRP A 34 22.02 -19.94 6.24
CA TRP A 34 21.09 -18.86 6.54
C TRP A 34 19.64 -19.29 6.34
N ALA A 35 19.36 -20.05 5.29
CA ALA A 35 18.05 -20.68 5.09
C ALA A 35 17.65 -21.56 6.28
N GLY A 36 18.54 -22.47 6.70
CA GLY A 36 18.31 -23.33 7.86
C GLY A 36 18.08 -22.55 9.16
N VAL A 37 18.87 -21.51 9.41
CA VAL A 37 18.74 -20.64 10.60
C VAL A 37 17.40 -19.91 10.61
N HIS A 38 16.97 -19.34 9.48
CA HIS A 38 15.69 -18.63 9.40
C HIS A 38 14.50 -19.59 9.48
N GLU A 39 14.53 -20.74 8.80
CA GLU A 39 13.47 -21.76 8.91
C GLU A 39 13.37 -22.32 10.33
N LEU A 40 14.51 -22.53 11.01
CA LEU A 40 14.51 -22.93 12.42
C LEU A 40 13.89 -21.83 13.30
N ALA A 41 14.26 -20.57 13.11
CA ALA A 41 13.70 -19.45 13.86
C ALA A 41 12.19 -19.31 13.62
N ILE A 42 11.73 -19.38 12.37
CA ILE A 42 10.31 -19.39 11.99
C ILE A 42 9.61 -20.56 12.67
N GLY A 43 10.18 -21.77 12.62
CA GLY A 43 9.61 -22.97 13.21
C GLY A 43 9.48 -22.89 14.74
N LEU A 44 10.51 -22.37 15.43
CA LEU A 44 10.52 -22.23 16.89
C LEU A 44 9.51 -21.18 17.36
N VAL A 45 9.50 -19.99 16.74
CA VAL A 45 8.54 -18.92 17.06
C VAL A 45 7.11 -19.39 16.79
N SER A 46 6.89 -20.02 15.63
CA SER A 46 5.57 -20.57 15.27
C SER A 46 5.10 -21.66 16.22
N ALA A 47 6.01 -22.55 16.66
CA ALA A 47 5.68 -23.60 17.63
C ALA A 47 5.33 -23.02 19.01
N GLY A 48 5.96 -21.93 19.42
CA GLY A 48 5.60 -21.19 20.63
C GLY A 48 4.13 -20.76 20.59
N PHE A 49 3.72 -20.06 19.52
CA PHE A 49 2.35 -19.57 19.37
C PHE A 49 1.31 -20.68 19.21
N ALA A 50 1.61 -21.72 18.41
CA ALA A 50 0.70 -22.83 18.16
C ALA A 50 0.41 -23.64 19.43
N ARG A 51 1.42 -23.87 20.28
CA ARG A 51 1.26 -24.63 21.54
C ARG A 51 0.45 -23.88 22.58
N THR A 52 0.66 -22.57 22.72
CA THR A 52 0.05 -21.81 23.82
C THR A 52 -1.35 -21.29 23.50
N ASN A 53 -1.72 -21.17 22.22
CA ASN A 53 -2.97 -20.50 21.81
C ASN A 53 -3.82 -21.30 20.81
N SER A 54 -3.46 -22.56 20.52
CA SER A 54 -4.09 -23.37 19.45
C SER A 54 -4.15 -22.63 18.11
N ALA A 55 -3.18 -21.74 17.86
CA ALA A 55 -3.17 -20.83 16.73
C ALA A 55 -2.59 -21.50 15.48
N SER A 56 -3.05 -21.02 14.33
CA SER A 56 -2.45 -21.31 13.04
C SER A 56 -1.47 -20.20 12.67
N VAL A 57 -0.29 -20.59 12.21
CA VAL A 57 0.80 -19.65 11.93
C VAL A 57 1.25 -19.82 10.50
N TYR A 58 1.23 -18.69 9.79
CA TYR A 58 1.64 -18.56 8.41
C TYR A 58 2.85 -17.64 8.32
N VAL A 59 3.63 -17.81 7.26
CA VAL A 59 4.67 -16.87 6.84
C VAL A 59 4.33 -16.32 5.47
N LYS A 60 4.51 -15.01 5.28
CA LYS A 60 4.20 -14.30 4.02
C LYS A 60 5.43 -13.57 3.46
N GLY A 61 5.23 -12.90 2.33
CA GLY A 61 6.29 -12.12 1.69
C GLY A 61 7.42 -13.01 1.19
N SER A 62 8.66 -12.51 1.19
CA SER A 62 9.80 -13.23 0.60
C SER A 62 10.02 -14.62 1.21
N PHE A 63 9.73 -14.83 2.51
CA PHE A 63 9.81 -16.15 3.16
C PHE A 63 8.59 -17.05 2.90
N GLY A 64 7.43 -16.47 2.60
CA GLY A 64 6.26 -17.19 2.11
C GLY A 64 6.48 -17.75 0.70
N PHE A 65 7.10 -16.94 -0.16
CA PHE A 65 7.38 -17.26 -1.57
C PHE A 65 8.63 -18.11 -1.81
N GLY A 66 9.47 -18.31 -0.80
CA GLY A 66 10.75 -19.02 -0.95
C GLY A 66 11.84 -18.23 -1.66
N ASP A 67 11.71 -16.90 -1.75
CA ASP A 67 12.69 -15.98 -2.36
C ASP A 67 13.23 -14.91 -1.37
N PRO A 68 13.75 -15.31 -0.18
CA PRO A 68 14.35 -14.36 0.77
C PRO A 68 15.73 -13.88 0.32
N VAL A 69 15.99 -12.60 0.60
CA VAL A 69 17.32 -11.99 0.57
C VAL A 69 17.81 -11.88 2.01
N TYR A 70 18.60 -12.85 2.44
CA TYR A 70 19.08 -12.93 3.83
C TYR A 70 19.89 -11.69 4.22
N GLY A 71 19.62 -11.16 5.41
CA GLY A 71 20.22 -9.91 5.89
C GLY A 71 19.48 -8.63 5.46
N VAL A 72 18.48 -8.75 4.58
CA VAL A 72 17.63 -7.62 4.15
C VAL A 72 16.15 -7.90 4.38
N SER A 73 15.69 -9.10 4.02
CA SER A 73 14.30 -9.54 4.21
C SER A 73 13.98 -9.69 5.70
N ASP A 74 12.87 -9.08 6.10
CA ASP A 74 12.14 -9.33 7.32
C ASP A 74 11.26 -10.58 7.21
N ILE A 75 10.84 -11.11 8.36
CA ILE A 75 9.94 -12.24 8.48
C ILE A 75 8.57 -11.73 8.91
N ASP A 76 7.61 -11.79 8.00
CA ASP A 76 6.22 -11.47 8.28
C ASP A 76 5.46 -12.75 8.67
N LEU A 77 4.99 -12.83 9.92
CA LEU A 77 4.14 -13.91 10.41
C LEU A 77 2.69 -13.45 10.52
N VAL A 78 1.77 -14.27 10.04
CA VAL A 78 0.33 -14.11 10.26
C VAL A 78 -0.13 -15.21 11.23
N ILE A 79 -0.66 -14.79 12.37
CA ILE A 79 -1.11 -15.67 13.44
C ILE A 79 -2.64 -15.58 13.50
N VAL A 80 -3.30 -16.72 13.34
CA VAL A 80 -4.76 -16.83 13.35
C VAL A 80 -5.17 -17.64 14.56
N VAL A 81 -5.85 -16.99 15.52
CA VAL A 81 -6.45 -17.68 16.66
C VAL A 81 -7.83 -18.24 16.28
N PRO A 82 -8.20 -19.44 16.76
CA PRO A 82 -9.55 -19.97 16.57
C PRO A 82 -10.60 -18.98 17.08
N SER A 83 -11.66 -18.77 16.31
CA SER A 83 -12.79 -17.96 16.75
C SER A 83 -13.75 -18.83 17.55
N ALA A 84 -14.13 -18.37 18.74
CA ALA A 84 -15.16 -18.94 19.59
C ALA A 84 -16.57 -18.46 19.19
N GLY A 85 -16.69 -17.59 18.17
CA GLY A 85 -17.94 -16.97 17.76
C GLY A 85 -18.42 -15.83 18.68
N GLU A 86 -17.66 -15.53 19.74
CA GLU A 86 -17.97 -14.47 20.70
C GLU A 86 -16.88 -13.40 20.67
N ARG A 87 -17.24 -12.18 20.24
CA ARG A 87 -16.31 -11.06 20.00
C ARG A 87 -15.41 -10.75 21.19
N THR A 88 -15.93 -10.79 22.43
CA THR A 88 -15.13 -10.45 23.61
C THR A 88 -14.08 -11.52 23.93
N THR A 89 -14.42 -12.78 23.69
CA THR A 89 -13.54 -13.94 23.90
C THR A 89 -12.45 -13.97 22.83
N ASP A 90 -12.82 -13.73 21.57
CA ASP A 90 -11.89 -13.66 20.44
C ASP A 90 -10.89 -12.51 20.61
N ALA A 91 -11.36 -11.32 21.01
CA ALA A 91 -10.49 -10.18 21.29
C ALA A 91 -9.51 -10.46 22.45
N ARG A 92 -9.95 -11.19 23.49
CA ARG A 92 -9.08 -11.62 24.60
C ARG A 92 -8.01 -12.59 24.14
N ALA A 93 -8.32 -13.52 23.24
CA ALA A 93 -7.37 -14.46 22.66
C ALA A 93 -6.30 -13.74 21.82
N VAL A 94 -6.71 -12.84 20.91
CA VAL A 94 -5.81 -11.98 20.13
C VAL A 94 -4.89 -11.17 21.04
N ALA A 95 -5.46 -10.51 22.07
CA ALA A 95 -4.67 -9.73 23.02
C ALA A 95 -3.68 -10.59 23.83
N SER A 96 -4.02 -11.85 24.12
CA SER A 96 -3.12 -12.80 24.78
C SER A 96 -1.87 -13.09 23.94
N VAL A 97 -2.05 -13.37 22.65
CA VAL A 97 -0.94 -13.60 21.70
C VAL A 97 -0.03 -12.37 21.64
N LYS A 98 -0.59 -11.17 21.52
CA LYS A 98 0.18 -9.92 21.48
C LYS A 98 0.96 -9.65 22.77
N ARG A 99 0.35 -9.88 23.93
CA ARG A 99 1.04 -9.77 25.23
C ARG A 99 2.16 -10.79 25.35
N HIS A 100 1.96 -12.02 24.89
CA HIS A 100 3.00 -13.04 24.87
C HIS A 100 4.18 -12.60 24.00
N TRP A 101 3.91 -12.13 22.77
CA TRP A 101 4.95 -11.59 21.89
C TRP A 101 5.70 -10.43 22.51
N SER A 102 4.99 -9.49 23.14
CA SER A 102 5.61 -8.34 23.81
C SER A 102 6.58 -8.77 24.91
N LYS A 103 6.27 -9.84 25.66
CA LYS A 103 7.17 -10.43 26.66
C LYS A 103 8.40 -11.07 26.01
N VAL A 104 8.22 -11.80 24.90
CA VAL A 104 9.31 -12.42 24.15
C VAL A 104 10.27 -11.36 23.60
N VAL A 105 9.74 -10.30 22.97
CA VAL A 105 10.53 -9.17 22.47
C VAL A 105 11.22 -8.42 23.60
N ALA A 106 10.56 -8.23 24.75
CA ALA A 106 11.19 -7.59 25.90
C ALA A 106 12.38 -8.41 26.45
N ALA A 107 12.31 -9.75 26.36
CA ALA A 107 13.39 -10.65 26.76
C ALA A 107 14.50 -10.73 25.69
N PHE A 108 14.16 -10.68 24.41
CA PHE A 108 15.11 -10.74 23.30
C PHE A 108 14.78 -9.70 22.21
N PRO A 109 15.19 -8.42 22.41
CA PRO A 109 14.82 -7.29 21.55
C PRO A 109 15.13 -7.43 20.05
N PRO A 110 16.22 -8.10 19.60
CA PRO A 110 16.50 -8.27 18.18
C PRO A 110 15.37 -8.93 17.38
N LEU A 111 14.50 -9.71 18.01
CA LEU A 111 13.34 -10.31 17.33
C LEU A 111 12.38 -9.28 16.77
N HIS A 112 12.25 -8.11 17.40
CA HIS A 112 11.36 -7.05 16.92
C HIS A 112 11.81 -6.44 15.59
N GLU A 113 13.12 -6.48 15.31
CA GLU A 113 13.69 -5.97 14.06
C GLU A 113 13.62 -6.99 12.92
N LEU A 114 13.47 -8.28 13.26
CA LEU A 114 13.46 -9.40 12.32
C LEU A 114 12.04 -9.91 12.02
N PHE A 115 11.17 -9.95 13.03
CA PHE A 115 9.81 -10.49 12.92
C PHE A 115 8.77 -9.38 13.02
N HIS A 116 7.90 -9.32 12.00
CA HIS A 116 6.64 -8.61 12.04
C HIS A 116 5.53 -9.62 12.26
N ILE A 117 4.67 -9.39 13.26
CA ILE A 117 3.54 -10.27 13.54
C ILE A 117 2.23 -9.54 13.29
N PHE A 118 1.31 -10.21 12.62
CA PHE A 118 -0.07 -9.78 12.43
C PHE A 118 -0.97 -10.84 13.09
N VAL A 119 -1.88 -10.41 13.95
CA VAL A 119 -2.72 -11.33 14.72
C VAL A 119 -4.19 -11.10 14.37
N TYR A 120 -4.86 -12.15 13.93
CA TYR A 120 -6.29 -12.14 13.64
C TYR A 120 -7.00 -13.22 14.47
N ASP A 121 -8.24 -12.96 14.87
CA ASP A 121 -9.19 -14.04 15.07
C ASP A 121 -9.76 -14.51 13.72
N GLY A 122 -10.31 -15.73 13.68
CA GLY A 122 -10.81 -16.32 12.45
C GLY A 122 -11.90 -15.48 11.75
N GLN A 123 -12.76 -14.76 12.49
CA GLN A 123 -13.80 -13.93 11.88
C GLN A 123 -13.24 -12.62 11.32
N SER A 124 -12.35 -11.95 12.06
CA SER A 124 -11.67 -10.74 11.58
C SER A 124 -10.84 -11.02 10.33
N LEU A 125 -10.16 -12.17 10.25
CA LEU A 125 -9.45 -12.56 9.03
C LEU A 125 -10.40 -12.77 7.85
N ARG A 126 -11.51 -13.51 8.06
CA ARG A 126 -12.51 -13.73 7.00
C ARG A 126 -13.11 -12.41 6.51
N ASP A 127 -13.41 -11.49 7.40
CA ASP A 127 -13.90 -10.17 7.00
C ASP A 127 -12.80 -9.41 6.23
N ALA A 128 -11.55 -9.41 6.70
CA ALA A 128 -10.44 -8.67 6.09
C ALA A 128 -10.07 -9.10 4.68
N VAL A 129 -10.19 -10.39 4.36
CA VAL A 129 -9.90 -10.93 3.02
C VAL A 129 -11.12 -10.98 2.10
N SER A 130 -12.32 -10.70 2.61
CA SER A 130 -13.57 -10.95 1.87
C SER A 130 -13.73 -10.07 0.64
N ALA A 131 -13.29 -8.81 0.71
CA ALA A 131 -13.38 -7.83 -0.34
C ALA A 131 -12.37 -6.71 -0.08
N PRO A 132 -11.88 -5.98 -1.10
CA PRO A 132 -11.05 -4.80 -0.88
C PRO A 132 -11.90 -3.63 -0.34
N CYS A 133 -11.22 -2.58 0.14
CA CYS A 133 -11.84 -1.47 0.82
C CYS A 133 -12.98 -0.75 0.08
N PHE A 134 -12.99 -0.81 -1.25
CA PHE A 134 -14.00 -0.16 -2.09
C PHE A 134 -15.30 -0.96 -2.23
N THR A 135 -15.29 -2.26 -1.92
CA THR A 135 -16.45 -3.13 -2.08
C THR A 135 -16.86 -3.84 -0.78
N PHE A 136 -16.04 -3.78 0.26
CA PHE A 136 -16.32 -4.40 1.55
C PHE A 136 -17.63 -3.89 2.17
N GLY A 137 -18.51 -4.83 2.51
CA GLY A 137 -19.73 -4.57 3.27
C GLY A 137 -20.83 -3.82 2.51
N LEU A 138 -20.68 -3.58 1.21
CA LEU A 138 -21.70 -2.92 0.36
C LEU A 138 -22.88 -3.83 0.03
N ASP A 139 -22.66 -5.15 0.05
CA ASP A 139 -23.65 -6.20 -0.18
C ASP A 139 -24.48 -6.54 1.07
N ARG A 140 -24.09 -6.02 2.24
CA ARG A 140 -24.78 -6.25 3.51
C ARG A 140 -25.93 -5.26 3.71
N HIS A 141 -26.96 -5.70 4.42
CA HIS A 141 -28.08 -4.85 4.84
C HIS A 141 -28.23 -4.90 6.38
N PRO A 142 -27.89 -3.81 7.10
CA PRO A 142 -27.35 -2.54 6.61
C PRO A 142 -25.88 -2.66 6.12
N PRO A 143 -25.41 -1.74 5.25
CA PRO A 143 -24.01 -1.72 4.82
C PRO A 143 -23.04 -1.57 5.99
N ARG A 144 -21.85 -2.16 5.87
CA ARG A 144 -20.82 -2.11 6.91
C ARG A 144 -19.58 -1.37 6.42
N ALA A 145 -19.18 -0.34 7.16
CA ALA A 145 -17.95 0.40 6.86
C ALA A 145 -16.71 -0.36 7.37
N GLY A 146 -15.65 -0.40 6.54
CA GLY A 146 -14.39 -1.05 6.90
C GLY A 146 -13.49 -0.22 7.82
N PHE A 147 -13.40 1.11 7.60
CA PHE A 147 -12.38 1.93 8.27
C PHE A 147 -12.89 2.80 9.42
N LEU A 148 -14.08 3.41 9.26
CA LEU A 148 -14.65 4.38 10.21
C LEU A 148 -16.06 3.95 10.58
N GLY A 149 -16.51 4.33 11.78
CA GLY A 149 -17.83 3.98 12.30
C GLY A 149 -17.77 3.32 13.67
N PRO A 150 -18.92 2.87 14.20
CA PRO A 150 -19.00 2.30 15.55
C PRO A 150 -18.29 0.94 15.65
N GLU A 151 -18.21 0.19 14.55
CA GLU A 151 -17.61 -1.15 14.49
C GLU A 151 -16.63 -1.30 13.32
N PRO A 152 -15.51 -0.57 13.34
CA PRO A 152 -14.50 -0.63 12.29
C PRO A 152 -13.87 -2.01 12.25
N LEU A 153 -13.47 -2.45 11.06
CA LEU A 153 -12.84 -3.74 10.88
C LEU A 153 -11.47 -3.77 11.58
N VAL A 154 -11.16 -4.89 12.24
CA VAL A 154 -9.82 -5.17 12.74
C VAL A 154 -9.01 -5.77 11.62
N ASP A 155 -8.17 -4.94 11.01
CA ASP A 155 -7.32 -5.33 9.88
C ASP A 155 -5.86 -4.94 10.15
N GLU A 156 -5.14 -5.81 10.85
CA GLU A 156 -3.77 -5.51 11.33
C GLU A 156 -2.76 -5.38 10.20
N MET A 157 -2.95 -6.16 9.14
CA MET A 157 -2.05 -6.18 7.99
C MET A 157 -2.48 -5.20 6.90
N GLY A 158 -3.66 -4.59 7.01
CA GLY A 158 -4.20 -3.67 6.02
C GLY A 158 -4.65 -4.37 4.74
N LEU A 159 -5.18 -5.59 4.83
CA LEU A 159 -5.70 -6.40 3.73
C LEU A 159 -6.82 -5.72 2.93
N GLN A 160 -7.56 -4.80 3.53
CA GLN A 160 -8.54 -3.98 2.82
C GLN A 160 -7.89 -3.01 1.84
N GLU A 161 -6.76 -2.42 2.23
CA GLU A 161 -5.99 -1.46 1.42
C GLU A 161 -5.01 -2.16 0.47
N ARG A 162 -4.54 -3.34 0.88
CA ARG A 162 -3.56 -4.15 0.18
C ARG A 162 -3.98 -5.62 0.30
N PRO A 163 -4.96 -6.07 -0.50
CA PRO A 163 -5.48 -7.44 -0.46
C PRO A 163 -4.48 -8.51 -0.92
N GLU A 164 -3.28 -8.08 -1.27
CA GLU A 164 -2.25 -8.84 -1.99
C GLU A 164 -2.71 -9.15 -3.43
N LEU A 165 -1.77 -9.30 -4.36
CA LEU A 165 -2.07 -9.25 -5.79
C LEU A 165 -2.91 -10.46 -6.24
N TYR A 166 -2.60 -11.63 -5.68
CA TYR A 166 -3.22 -12.92 -5.97
C TYR A 166 -4.23 -13.36 -4.89
N GLY A 167 -4.37 -12.55 -3.84
CA GLY A 167 -5.21 -12.81 -2.67
C GLY A 167 -4.44 -13.47 -1.53
N ALA A 168 -4.60 -12.90 -0.34
CA ALA A 168 -3.82 -13.25 0.85
C ALA A 168 -3.59 -14.75 1.14
N PRO A 169 -4.63 -15.62 1.18
CA PRO A 169 -4.41 -17.04 1.48
C PRO A 169 -3.53 -17.78 0.46
N ARG A 170 -3.42 -17.29 -0.78
CA ARG A 170 -2.56 -17.89 -1.82
C ARG A 170 -1.10 -17.47 -1.69
N GLU A 171 -0.85 -16.34 -1.04
CA GLU A 171 0.47 -15.74 -0.88
C GLU A 171 1.14 -16.13 0.45
N TRP A 172 0.44 -16.91 1.28
CA TRP A 172 0.88 -17.32 2.61
C TRP A 172 1.23 -18.80 2.66
N ARG A 173 2.37 -19.12 3.25
CA ARG A 173 2.78 -20.50 3.52
C ARG A 173 2.40 -20.87 4.94
N LEU A 174 1.57 -21.90 5.09
CA LEU A 174 1.26 -22.47 6.41
C LEU A 174 2.52 -23.12 7.01
N VAL A 175 2.88 -22.70 8.22
CA VAL A 175 4.03 -23.24 8.96
C VAL A 175 3.58 -24.22 10.04
N ARG A 176 2.53 -23.85 10.81
CA ARG A 176 1.98 -24.66 11.91
C ARG A 176 0.49 -24.44 12.09
N GLY A 177 -0.19 -25.43 12.68
CA GLY A 177 -1.62 -25.38 12.98
C GLY A 177 -2.49 -25.93 11.85
N ARG A 178 -3.78 -25.62 11.88
CA ARG A 178 -4.75 -26.00 10.84
C ARG A 178 -4.93 -24.85 9.87
N SER A 179 -5.05 -25.11 8.57
CA SER A 179 -5.36 -24.01 7.65
C SER A 179 -6.67 -23.35 8.08
N ALA A 180 -6.66 -22.04 8.26
CA ALA A 180 -7.84 -21.23 8.41
C ALA A 180 -8.77 -21.45 7.21
N GLU A 181 -10.05 -21.66 7.49
CA GLU A 181 -11.09 -21.73 6.48
C GLU A 181 -11.34 -20.32 5.93
N VAL A 182 -10.51 -19.93 4.97
CA VAL A 182 -10.60 -18.68 4.25
C VAL A 182 -10.74 -19.00 2.78
N VAL A 183 -11.89 -18.65 2.20
CA VAL A 183 -12.11 -18.79 0.77
C VAL A 183 -11.35 -17.65 0.09
N PRO A 184 -10.42 -17.94 -0.84
CA PRO A 184 -9.78 -16.89 -1.61
C PRO A 184 -10.85 -16.13 -2.42
N PRO A 185 -10.65 -14.83 -2.65
CA PRO A 185 -11.55 -14.03 -3.48
C PRO A 185 -11.69 -14.67 -4.87
N PRO A 186 -12.88 -14.56 -5.50
CA PRO A 186 -13.09 -15.08 -6.84
C PRO A 186 -12.13 -14.39 -7.82
N ASP A 187 -11.59 -15.15 -8.78
CA ASP A 187 -10.72 -14.62 -9.83
C ASP A 187 -11.56 -13.92 -10.92
N GLU A 188 -12.18 -12.82 -10.52
CA GLU A 188 -12.95 -11.95 -11.40
C GLU A 188 -12.11 -10.78 -11.88
N ILE A 189 -12.34 -10.36 -13.12
CA ILE A 189 -11.59 -9.25 -13.71
C ILE A 189 -11.75 -7.93 -12.93
N SER A 190 -12.92 -7.71 -12.32
CA SER A 190 -13.16 -6.55 -11.45
C SER A 190 -12.28 -6.58 -10.20
N TYR A 191 -12.15 -7.75 -9.56
CA TYR A 191 -11.29 -7.92 -8.40
C TYR A 191 -9.82 -7.68 -8.77
N ARG A 192 -9.38 -8.28 -9.89
CA ARG A 192 -8.01 -8.12 -10.41
C ARG A 192 -7.62 -6.67 -10.69
N ARG A 193 -8.48 -5.91 -11.36
CA ARG A 193 -8.24 -4.49 -11.64
C ARG A 193 -8.03 -3.70 -10.35
N LEU A 194 -8.91 -3.96 -9.37
CA LEU A 194 -8.88 -3.28 -8.08
C LEU A 194 -7.64 -3.62 -7.27
N THR A 195 -7.29 -4.91 -7.14
CA THR A 195 -6.10 -5.33 -6.39
C THR A 195 -4.81 -4.88 -7.05
N SER A 196 -4.75 -4.89 -8.38
CA SER A 196 -3.61 -4.37 -9.15
C SER A 196 -3.37 -2.89 -8.87
N TRP A 197 -4.42 -2.08 -8.88
CA TRP A 197 -4.31 -0.64 -8.61
C TRP A 197 -3.95 -0.34 -7.14
N LEU A 198 -4.59 -1.04 -6.20
CA LEU A 198 -4.32 -0.91 -4.77
C LEU A 198 -2.88 -1.29 -4.41
N GLU A 199 -2.36 -2.38 -4.99
CA GLU A 199 -0.97 -2.79 -4.79
C GLU A 199 0.00 -1.73 -5.33
N LEU A 200 -0.27 -1.17 -6.52
CA LEU A 200 0.54 -0.09 -7.08
C LEU A 200 0.54 1.15 -6.17
N GLN A 201 -0.64 1.62 -5.74
CA GLN A 201 -0.76 2.74 -4.80
C GLN A 201 0.00 2.49 -3.50
N PHE A 202 -0.01 1.24 -3.00
CA PHE A 202 0.71 0.87 -1.80
C PHE A 202 2.23 1.01 -1.97
N TRP A 203 2.80 0.58 -3.10
CA TRP A 203 4.24 0.73 -3.36
C TRP A 203 4.71 2.18 -3.41
N TRP A 204 3.88 3.08 -3.95
CA TRP A 204 4.16 4.52 -3.95
C TRP A 204 4.30 5.13 -2.55
N ARG A 205 3.72 4.52 -1.51
CA ARG A 205 3.90 4.95 -0.10
C ARG A 205 5.35 4.84 0.38
N TYR A 206 6.17 3.99 -0.24
CA TYR A 206 7.59 3.87 0.08
C TYR A 206 8.47 4.80 -0.75
N VAL A 207 7.97 5.31 -1.88
CA VAL A 207 8.74 6.16 -2.79
C VAL A 207 8.99 7.52 -2.15
N PHE A 208 7.95 8.19 -1.65
CA PHE A 208 8.10 9.55 -1.11
C PHE A 208 9.06 9.62 0.07
N PRO A 209 8.99 8.74 1.10
CA PRO A 209 9.99 8.73 2.16
C PRO A 209 11.40 8.39 1.66
N ALA A 210 11.53 7.57 0.62
CA ALA A 210 12.83 7.25 0.01
C ALA A 210 13.42 8.44 -0.77
N CYS A 211 12.57 9.30 -1.35
CA CYS A 211 13.00 10.56 -1.96
C CYS A 211 13.48 11.57 -0.91
N VAL A 212 12.78 11.68 0.23
CA VAL A 212 13.14 12.59 1.33
C VAL A 212 14.44 12.16 2.04
N ASP A 213 14.60 10.87 2.32
CA ASP A 213 15.85 10.31 2.84
C ASP A 213 16.38 9.22 1.90
N PRO A 214 17.16 9.60 0.87
CA PRO A 214 17.69 8.68 -0.13
C PRO A 214 18.88 7.86 0.38
N ARG A 215 19.23 7.99 1.66
CA ARG A 215 20.31 7.23 2.30
C ARG A 215 19.65 6.08 3.03
N GLY A 216 20.26 4.91 3.06
CA GLY A 216 19.77 3.82 3.91
C GLY A 216 20.09 2.43 3.37
N PRO A 217 20.37 1.47 4.26
CA PRO A 217 20.89 0.16 3.87
C PRO A 217 19.87 -0.72 3.13
N ARG A 218 18.57 -0.38 3.21
CA ARG A 218 17.49 -1.13 2.56
C ARG A 218 17.07 -0.53 1.21
N LEU A 219 17.48 0.70 0.89
CA LEU A 219 17.04 1.37 -0.35
C LEU A 219 17.48 0.66 -1.63
N PRO A 220 18.69 0.06 -1.74
CA PRO A 220 19.04 -0.69 -2.96
C PRO A 220 18.05 -1.81 -3.26
N TYR A 221 17.59 -2.54 -2.23
CA TYR A 221 16.58 -3.57 -2.42
C TYR A 221 15.18 -3.00 -2.66
N LEU A 222 14.86 -1.83 -2.08
CA LEU A 222 13.65 -1.11 -2.43
C LEU A 222 13.65 -0.73 -3.92
N CYS A 223 14.75 -0.24 -4.48
CA CYS A 223 14.85 0.07 -5.92
C CYS A 223 14.57 -1.16 -6.79
N VAL A 224 15.05 -2.35 -6.41
CA VAL A 224 14.68 -3.61 -7.10
C VAL A 224 13.16 -3.84 -7.04
N LYS A 225 12.54 -3.65 -5.87
CA LYS A 225 11.08 -3.80 -5.69
C LYS A 225 10.29 -2.77 -6.51
N LEU A 226 10.76 -1.51 -6.59
CA LEU A 226 10.10 -0.46 -7.35
C LEU A 226 10.08 -0.72 -8.87
N VAL A 227 10.83 -1.70 -9.37
CA VAL A 227 10.72 -2.20 -10.75
C VAL A 227 9.98 -3.53 -10.80
N ALA A 228 10.37 -4.49 -9.96
CA ALA A 228 9.82 -5.84 -9.99
C ALA A 228 8.33 -5.89 -9.62
N GLU A 229 7.88 -5.06 -8.69
CA GLU A 229 6.49 -5.11 -8.19
C GLU A 229 5.51 -4.50 -9.20
N PRO A 230 5.76 -3.32 -9.81
CA PRO A 230 4.96 -2.86 -10.96
C PRO A 230 4.96 -3.84 -12.14
N ALA A 231 6.10 -4.46 -12.44
CA ALA A 231 6.17 -5.49 -13.49
C ALA A 231 5.28 -6.70 -13.17
N ARG A 232 5.27 -7.16 -11.91
CA ARG A 232 4.37 -8.23 -11.43
C ARG A 232 2.90 -7.83 -11.57
N ILE A 233 2.56 -6.60 -11.18
CA ILE A 233 1.20 -6.06 -11.28
C ILE A 233 0.76 -6.05 -12.75
N TRP A 234 1.61 -5.58 -13.65
CA TRP A 234 1.30 -5.53 -15.08
C TRP A 234 1.11 -6.94 -15.68
N LEU A 235 2.01 -7.90 -15.37
CA LEU A 235 1.87 -9.29 -15.81
C LEU A 235 0.57 -9.94 -15.32
N TRP A 236 0.17 -9.65 -14.09
CA TRP A 236 -1.10 -10.12 -13.55
C TRP A 236 -2.29 -9.47 -14.27
N LEU A 237 -2.29 -8.13 -14.37
CA LEU A 237 -3.38 -7.36 -14.94
C LEU A 237 -3.60 -7.67 -16.43
N ALA A 238 -2.53 -7.69 -17.23
CA ALA A 238 -2.57 -7.85 -18.68
C ALA A 238 -2.58 -9.31 -19.12
N HIS A 239 -1.84 -10.20 -18.44
CA HIS A 239 -1.61 -11.58 -18.89
C HIS A 239 -2.15 -12.65 -17.95
N THR A 240 -2.71 -12.29 -16.79
CA THR A 240 -3.20 -13.26 -15.79
C THR A 240 -2.08 -14.15 -15.22
N GLU A 241 -0.83 -13.69 -15.29
CA GLU A 241 0.31 -14.49 -14.88
C GLU A 241 0.64 -14.29 -13.40
N GLN A 242 0.86 -15.41 -12.70
CA GLN A 242 1.24 -15.41 -11.29
C GLN A 242 2.72 -15.77 -11.14
N HIS A 243 3.49 -14.84 -10.57
CA HIS A 243 4.93 -14.99 -10.39
C HIS A 243 5.34 -14.48 -9.00
N PHE A 244 5.84 -15.37 -8.16
CA PHE A 244 6.21 -15.03 -6.79
C PHE A 244 7.67 -14.53 -6.66
N SER A 245 8.58 -15.15 -7.42
CA SER A 245 10.00 -14.77 -7.48
C SER A 245 10.19 -13.45 -8.22
N ARG A 246 10.95 -12.52 -7.63
CA ARG A 246 11.21 -11.21 -8.27
C ARG A 246 12.08 -11.36 -9.50
N VAL A 247 13.02 -12.29 -9.47
CA VAL A 247 13.89 -12.58 -10.61
C VAL A 247 13.08 -13.13 -11.78
N ASP A 248 12.12 -14.00 -11.51
CA ASP A 248 11.29 -14.59 -12.57
C ASP A 248 10.29 -13.59 -13.13
N VAL A 249 9.72 -12.72 -12.28
CA VAL A 249 8.94 -11.55 -12.73
C VAL A 249 9.75 -10.70 -13.69
N LEU A 250 10.97 -10.27 -13.31
CA LEU A 250 11.78 -9.37 -14.15
C LEU A 250 12.15 -10.03 -15.49
N ARG A 251 12.51 -11.32 -15.48
CA ARG A 251 12.78 -12.08 -16.71
C ARG A 251 11.56 -12.20 -17.60
N ARG A 252 10.40 -12.47 -17.00
CA ARG A 252 9.15 -12.61 -17.74
C ARG A 252 8.67 -11.29 -18.31
N ALA A 253 8.74 -10.21 -17.52
CA ALA A 253 8.39 -8.87 -17.96
C ALA A 253 9.26 -8.41 -19.12
N MET A 254 10.56 -8.69 -19.10
CA MET A 254 11.46 -8.41 -20.21
C MET A 254 11.08 -9.11 -21.53
N GLN A 255 10.41 -10.27 -21.47
CA GLN A 255 9.88 -10.94 -22.66
C GLN A 255 8.56 -10.35 -23.16
N GLN A 256 7.77 -9.73 -22.27
CA GLN A 256 6.44 -9.21 -22.59
C GLN A 256 6.42 -7.69 -22.84
N LEU A 257 7.43 -6.97 -22.33
CA LEU A 257 7.65 -5.53 -22.46
C LEU A 257 9.12 -5.25 -22.86
N PRO A 258 9.55 -5.67 -24.08
CA PRO A 258 10.92 -5.47 -24.52
C PRO A 258 11.35 -3.99 -24.54
N GLU A 259 10.41 -3.05 -24.71
CA GLU A 259 10.65 -1.61 -24.64
C GLU A 259 11.14 -1.13 -23.26
N GLU A 260 10.84 -1.86 -22.19
CA GLU A 260 11.32 -1.58 -20.83
C GLU A 260 12.46 -2.52 -20.39
N GLU A 261 13.12 -3.21 -21.34
CA GLU A 261 14.21 -4.16 -21.07
C GLU A 261 15.33 -3.55 -20.21
N GLU A 262 15.69 -2.29 -20.46
CA GLU A 262 16.71 -1.58 -19.69
C GLU A 262 16.36 -1.52 -18.20
N ALA A 263 15.10 -1.25 -17.86
CA ALA A 263 14.61 -1.19 -16.49
C ALA A 263 14.79 -2.55 -15.79
N PHE A 264 14.36 -3.63 -16.46
CA PHE A 264 14.40 -4.97 -15.90
C PHE A 264 15.82 -5.50 -15.76
N ARG A 265 16.68 -5.22 -16.76
CA ARG A 265 18.10 -5.58 -16.70
C ARG A 265 18.80 -4.87 -15.56
N SER A 266 18.60 -3.56 -15.42
CA SER A 266 19.17 -2.76 -14.33
C SER A 266 18.71 -3.25 -12.96
N ALA A 267 17.44 -3.60 -12.80
CA ALA A 267 16.92 -4.17 -11.56
C ALA A 267 17.51 -5.57 -11.25
N LEU A 268 17.70 -6.42 -12.26
CA LEU A 268 18.36 -7.72 -12.12
C LEU A 268 19.84 -7.56 -11.72
N GLU A 269 20.55 -6.59 -12.30
CA GLU A 269 21.93 -6.27 -11.97
C GLU A 269 22.06 -5.72 -10.56
N LEU A 270 21.17 -4.80 -10.16
CA LEU A 270 21.11 -4.28 -8.80
C LEU A 270 20.80 -5.40 -7.80
N HIS A 271 19.85 -6.28 -8.10
CA HIS A 271 19.55 -7.46 -7.29
C HIS A 271 20.79 -8.35 -7.16
N ARG A 272 21.60 -8.45 -8.23
CA ARG A 272 22.87 -9.19 -8.20
C ARG A 272 23.96 -8.54 -7.36
N ALA A 273 23.96 -7.22 -7.30
CA ALA A 273 24.94 -6.45 -6.54
C ALA A 273 24.60 -6.33 -5.05
N LEU A 274 23.37 -6.64 -4.59
CA LEU A 274 22.97 -6.47 -3.18
C LEU A 274 23.99 -6.96 -2.14
N PRO A 275 24.68 -8.11 -2.30
CA PRO A 275 25.72 -8.56 -1.36
C PRO A 275 26.87 -7.57 -1.13
N THR A 276 27.20 -6.73 -2.12
CA THR A 276 28.24 -5.70 -2.02
C THR A 276 27.73 -4.40 -1.42
N SER A 277 26.45 -4.31 -1.06
CA SER A 277 25.79 -3.11 -0.51
C SER A 277 25.99 -1.88 -1.41
N PRO A 278 25.51 -1.91 -2.67
CA PRO A 278 25.69 -0.82 -3.61
C PRO A 278 24.98 0.45 -3.12
N ALA A 279 25.39 1.61 -3.64
CA ALA A 279 24.62 2.84 -3.45
C ALA A 279 23.22 2.67 -4.09
N PRO A 280 22.16 3.23 -3.48
CA PRO A 280 20.81 3.12 -4.04
C PRO A 280 20.67 3.97 -5.31
N PRO A 281 20.35 3.39 -6.47
CA PRO A 281 20.21 4.12 -7.73
C PRO A 281 18.78 4.66 -7.87
N LEU A 282 18.33 5.48 -6.91
CA LEU A 282 16.94 5.95 -6.87
C LEU A 282 16.62 6.88 -8.06
N ALA A 283 17.55 7.74 -8.46
CA ALA A 283 17.38 8.66 -9.57
C ALA A 283 17.23 7.93 -10.92
N GLU A 284 17.91 6.80 -11.07
CA GLU A 284 17.82 5.94 -12.25
C GLU A 284 16.55 5.07 -12.20
N THR A 285 16.15 4.62 -11.01
CA THR A 285 14.98 3.74 -10.82
C THR A 285 13.64 4.48 -11.01
N LEU A 286 13.56 5.72 -10.55
CA LEU A 286 12.30 6.47 -10.50
C LEU A 286 11.66 6.72 -11.88
N PRO A 287 12.41 7.08 -12.95
CA PRO A 287 11.87 7.14 -14.30
C PRO A 287 11.19 5.85 -14.74
N HIS A 288 11.79 4.68 -14.44
CA HIS A 288 11.21 3.38 -14.78
C HIS A 288 9.91 3.10 -14.01
N LEU A 289 9.87 3.42 -12.71
CA LEU A 289 8.67 3.28 -11.91
C LEU A 289 7.51 4.13 -12.45
N VAL A 290 7.78 5.38 -12.85
CA VAL A 290 6.76 6.27 -13.43
C VAL A 290 6.21 5.66 -14.71
N ARG A 291 7.07 5.21 -15.64
CA ARG A 291 6.63 4.58 -16.89
C ARG A 291 5.82 3.30 -16.67
N LEU A 292 6.30 2.39 -15.81
CA LEU A 292 5.57 1.17 -15.47
C LEU A 292 4.21 1.47 -14.81
N SER A 293 4.15 2.49 -13.96
CA SER A 293 2.89 2.95 -13.36
C SER A 293 1.92 3.47 -14.41
N SER A 294 2.41 4.24 -15.41
CA SER A 294 1.61 4.71 -16.54
C SER A 294 1.13 3.59 -17.46
N LEU A 295 1.96 2.55 -17.68
CA LEU A 295 1.57 1.36 -18.45
C LEU A 295 0.43 0.63 -17.76
N ILE A 296 0.50 0.44 -16.44
CA ILE A 296 -0.59 -0.16 -15.65
C ILE A 296 -1.86 0.70 -15.72
N ALA A 297 -1.74 2.03 -15.58
CA ALA A 297 -2.88 2.95 -15.72
C ALA A 297 -3.50 2.89 -17.13
N THR A 298 -2.67 2.78 -18.17
CA THR A 298 -3.13 2.65 -19.56
C THR A 298 -3.85 1.34 -19.79
N GLU A 299 -3.32 0.24 -19.28
CA GLU A 299 -3.97 -1.07 -19.37
C GLU A 299 -5.31 -1.09 -18.61
N LEU A 300 -5.37 -0.46 -17.43
CA LEU A 300 -6.61 -0.30 -16.69
C LEU A 300 -7.66 0.51 -17.47
N CYS A 301 -7.28 1.65 -18.07
CA CYS A 301 -8.16 2.41 -18.97
C CYS A 301 -8.67 1.54 -20.12
N ARG A 302 -7.78 0.84 -20.81
CA ARG A 302 -8.11 -0.03 -21.96
C ARG A 302 -9.11 -1.13 -21.58
N GLN A 303 -8.91 -1.75 -20.42
CA GLN A 303 -9.81 -2.79 -19.93
C GLN A 303 -11.19 -2.27 -19.50
N LEU A 304 -11.29 -0.99 -19.12
CA LEU A 304 -12.54 -0.35 -18.70
C LEU A 304 -13.31 0.28 -19.87
N GLU A 305 -12.64 0.57 -20.99
CA GLU A 305 -13.26 1.17 -22.19
C GLU A 305 -14.54 0.44 -22.66
N PRO A 306 -14.60 -0.91 -22.73
CA PRO A 306 -15.83 -1.60 -23.17
C PRO A 306 -17.04 -1.43 -22.24
N ALA A 307 -16.81 -1.05 -20.98
CA ALA A 307 -17.91 -0.75 -20.05
C ALA A 307 -18.58 0.60 -20.39
N GLY A 308 -17.91 1.45 -21.16
CA GLY A 308 -18.30 2.83 -21.40
C GLY A 308 -18.15 3.71 -20.14
N ALA A 309 -18.49 4.98 -20.30
CA ALA A 309 -18.48 5.96 -19.23
C ALA A 309 -19.76 6.79 -19.22
N THR A 310 -20.13 7.28 -18.05
CA THR A 310 -21.16 8.30 -17.86
C THR A 310 -20.47 9.66 -17.70
N GLU A 311 -20.86 10.62 -18.54
CA GLU A 311 -20.43 12.00 -18.39
C GLU A 311 -21.21 12.68 -17.25
N VAL A 312 -20.49 13.30 -16.33
CA VAL A 312 -21.05 13.99 -15.17
C VAL A 312 -20.63 15.44 -15.19
N GLN A 313 -21.61 16.35 -15.21
CA GLN A 313 -21.38 17.78 -15.10
C GLN A 313 -20.82 18.12 -13.74
N LEU A 314 -19.68 18.82 -13.74
CA LEU A 314 -19.10 19.37 -12.53
C LEU A 314 -19.78 20.72 -12.23
N THR A 315 -20.34 20.89 -11.03
CA THR A 315 -20.92 22.17 -10.58
C THR A 315 -20.16 22.73 -9.38
N GLY A 316 -20.12 24.06 -9.23
CA GLY A 316 -19.28 24.72 -8.21
C GLY A 316 -17.81 24.90 -8.59
N ALA A 317 -17.39 24.46 -9.78
CA ALA A 317 -16.07 24.72 -10.35
C ALA A 317 -15.85 26.21 -10.70
N GLU A 318 -16.93 26.97 -10.92
CA GLU A 318 -16.90 28.42 -11.08
C GLU A 318 -17.08 29.10 -9.72
N GLY A 319 -16.02 29.66 -9.16
CA GLY A 319 -16.12 30.64 -8.08
C GLY A 319 -16.18 30.11 -6.65
N THR A 320 -15.80 28.87 -6.39
CA THR A 320 -15.51 28.46 -5.01
C THR A 320 -14.14 29.00 -4.59
N ALA A 321 -14.15 30.22 -4.03
CA ALA A 321 -13.01 30.75 -3.31
C ALA A 321 -12.69 29.80 -2.15
N ILE A 322 -11.57 29.09 -2.27
CA ILE A 322 -10.99 28.29 -1.20
C ILE A 322 -10.74 29.23 -0.02
N ALA A 323 -11.03 28.79 1.20
CA ALA A 323 -10.85 29.60 2.40
C ALA A 323 -9.40 30.11 2.50
N GLU A 324 -9.23 31.38 2.89
CA GLU A 324 -7.94 32.00 3.14
C GLU A 324 -7.29 31.40 4.39
N GLY A 325 -6.34 30.48 4.21
CA GLY A 325 -5.51 30.00 5.31
C GLY A 325 -4.47 28.98 4.89
N GLY A 326 -3.26 29.43 4.59
CA GLY A 326 -2.09 28.58 4.29
C GLY A 326 -1.37 28.98 3.00
N LEU A 327 -0.08 29.32 3.10
CA LEU A 327 0.88 29.64 2.01
C LEU A 327 0.29 30.15 0.68
N ARG A 328 -0.34 31.33 0.71
CA ARG A 328 -0.69 32.05 -0.51
C ARG A 328 0.46 32.94 -0.96
N SER A 329 0.72 32.88 -2.28
CA SER A 329 1.59 33.74 -3.09
C SER A 329 2.97 33.17 -3.42
N LEU A 330 3.03 32.24 -4.39
CA LEU A 330 4.23 32.00 -5.23
C LEU A 330 3.93 31.47 -6.67
N SER A 331 2.68 31.15 -7.06
CA SER A 331 2.36 30.71 -8.43
C SER A 331 0.98 31.16 -8.91
N ASP A 332 0.83 31.35 -10.22
CA ASP A 332 -0.41 31.69 -10.93
C ASP A 332 -1.40 30.51 -11.03
N THR A 333 -1.01 29.31 -10.58
CA THR A 333 -1.83 28.11 -10.69
C THR A 333 -2.89 28.07 -9.58
N PRO A 334 -4.19 27.95 -9.92
CA PRO A 334 -5.24 27.89 -8.92
C PRO A 334 -5.15 26.59 -8.12
N TRP A 335 -5.55 26.65 -6.85
CA TRP A 335 -5.89 25.45 -6.08
C TRP A 335 -7.25 24.93 -6.56
N LEU A 336 -7.36 23.61 -6.70
CA LEU A 336 -8.55 22.91 -7.17
C LEU A 336 -9.09 22.01 -6.05
N PRO A 337 -10.41 21.80 -5.96
CA PRO A 337 -10.97 20.90 -4.96
C PRO A 337 -10.51 19.46 -5.21
N LEU A 338 -10.02 18.78 -4.16
CA LEU A 338 -9.73 17.35 -4.18
C LEU A 338 -10.99 16.60 -3.74
N VAL A 339 -11.62 15.88 -4.66
CA VAL A 339 -12.93 15.23 -4.46
C VAL A 339 -12.87 13.72 -4.68
N ASP A 340 -11.70 13.15 -4.41
CA ASP A 340 -11.52 11.71 -4.41
C ASP A 340 -12.36 11.03 -3.31
N TRP A 341 -12.38 9.70 -3.34
CA TRP A 341 -13.17 8.89 -2.42
C TRP A 341 -12.89 9.21 -0.95
N ARG A 342 -11.63 9.50 -0.60
CA ARG A 342 -11.22 9.74 0.78
C ARG A 342 -11.68 11.12 1.25
N ALA A 343 -11.58 12.13 0.39
CA ALA A 343 -11.95 13.51 0.71
C ALA A 343 -13.45 13.59 1.03
N ARG A 344 -14.23 12.73 0.38
CA ARG A 344 -15.68 12.63 0.57
C ARG A 344 -16.11 11.81 1.78
N THR A 345 -15.30 10.85 2.24
CA THR A 345 -15.76 9.82 3.19
C THR A 345 -15.09 9.86 4.56
N VAL A 346 -14.01 10.63 4.72
CA VAL A 346 -13.26 10.70 5.99
C VAL A 346 -13.58 11.99 6.75
N PRO A 347 -14.51 11.98 7.73
CA PRO A 347 -14.67 13.10 8.67
C PRO A 347 -13.47 13.17 9.64
N PRO A 348 -13.02 14.34 10.13
CA PRO A 348 -13.42 15.73 9.88
C PRO A 348 -12.27 16.53 9.20
N LEU A 349 -11.66 15.97 8.14
CA LEU A 349 -10.56 16.66 7.47
C LEU A 349 -11.08 17.99 6.88
N PRO A 350 -10.27 19.07 6.88
CA PRO A 350 -10.61 20.30 6.16
C PRO A 350 -10.89 19.96 4.68
N ASP A 351 -11.65 20.80 3.98
CA ASP A 351 -11.84 20.61 2.54
C ASP A 351 -10.47 20.53 1.86
N GLU A 352 -10.17 19.36 1.31
CA GLU A 352 -8.88 19.08 0.74
C GLU A 352 -8.80 19.67 -0.67
N VAL A 353 -7.65 20.21 -1.01
CA VAL A 353 -7.39 20.87 -2.28
C VAL A 353 -6.08 20.36 -2.85
N PHE A 354 -5.96 20.43 -4.17
CA PHE A 354 -4.74 20.07 -4.86
C PHE A 354 -4.32 21.15 -5.86
N ARG A 355 -3.03 21.21 -6.14
CA ARG A 355 -2.46 22.12 -7.15
C ARG A 355 -1.45 21.36 -7.97
N LEU A 356 -1.54 21.49 -9.30
CA LEU A 356 -0.49 21.01 -10.18
C LEU A 356 0.75 21.88 -10.02
N ILE A 357 1.88 21.23 -9.71
CA ILE A 357 3.19 21.89 -9.69
C ILE A 357 3.95 21.53 -10.96
N GLU A 358 4.65 22.50 -11.53
CA GLU A 358 5.51 22.30 -12.69
C GLU A 358 6.86 21.73 -12.23
N ALA A 359 6.90 20.41 -12.08
CA ALA A 359 8.10 19.67 -11.70
C ALA A 359 8.08 18.27 -12.31
N ASP A 360 9.25 17.68 -12.53
CA ASP A 360 9.38 16.35 -13.11
C ASP A 360 9.21 15.26 -12.04
N PRO A 361 8.15 14.42 -12.08
CA PRO A 361 7.98 13.33 -11.11
C PRO A 361 9.01 12.20 -11.24
N ARG A 362 9.88 12.26 -12.25
CA ARG A 362 11.01 11.35 -12.43
C ARG A 362 12.25 11.81 -11.67
N ASP A 363 12.27 13.05 -11.16
CA ASP A 363 13.33 13.57 -10.30
C ASP A 363 13.02 13.31 -8.82
N PRO A 364 13.86 12.55 -8.09
CA PRO A 364 13.68 12.32 -6.67
C PRO A 364 13.62 13.60 -5.83
N ARG A 365 14.30 14.67 -6.24
CA ARG A 365 14.29 15.95 -5.50
C ARG A 365 12.94 16.64 -5.62
N ALA A 366 12.40 16.72 -6.83
CA ALA A 366 11.05 17.24 -7.06
C ALA A 366 9.98 16.51 -6.22
N LEU A 367 10.05 15.17 -6.18
CA LEU A 367 9.14 14.39 -5.33
C LEU A 367 9.37 14.62 -3.84
N ALA A 368 10.63 14.75 -3.39
CA ALA A 368 10.94 15.03 -1.99
C ALA A 368 10.39 16.40 -1.56
N ASP A 369 10.66 17.44 -2.35
CA ASP A 369 10.23 18.81 -2.09
C ASP A 369 8.69 18.92 -2.07
N ALA A 370 8.01 18.26 -3.00
CA ALA A 370 6.55 18.15 -3.00
C ALA A 370 6.04 17.38 -1.77
N ALA A 371 6.70 16.28 -1.40
CA ALA A 371 6.25 15.44 -0.29
C ALA A 371 6.36 16.13 1.07
N VAL A 372 7.38 16.98 1.28
CA VAL A 372 7.57 17.72 2.54
C VAL A 372 6.80 19.03 2.60
N SER A 373 6.39 19.58 1.45
CA SER A 373 5.58 20.80 1.37
C SER A 373 4.07 20.56 1.54
N GLU A 374 3.62 19.30 1.49
CA GLU A 374 2.23 18.93 1.78
C GLU A 374 1.80 19.40 3.19
N CYS A 375 0.76 20.22 3.23
CA CYS A 375 0.30 20.87 4.46
C CYS A 375 -1.20 20.68 4.65
N ALA A 376 -1.60 19.80 5.58
CA ALA A 376 -2.90 19.78 6.24
C ALA A 376 -4.12 20.02 5.31
N GLY A 377 -4.21 19.26 4.22
CA GLY A 377 -5.30 19.34 3.26
C GLY A 377 -4.92 19.99 1.93
N GLU A 378 -3.73 20.59 1.84
CA GLU A 378 -3.15 21.13 0.62
C GLU A 378 -2.15 20.15 -0.01
N TYR A 379 -2.48 19.66 -1.20
CA TYR A 379 -1.69 18.65 -1.91
C TYR A 379 -0.97 19.26 -3.14
N PRO A 380 0.36 19.39 -3.13
CA PRO A 380 1.12 19.59 -4.36
C PRO A 380 1.09 18.30 -5.19
N VAL A 381 0.70 18.41 -6.45
CA VAL A 381 0.48 17.26 -7.35
C VAL A 381 1.38 17.38 -8.56
N LEU A 382 2.11 16.31 -8.86
CA LEU A 382 2.87 16.18 -10.09
C LEU A 382 2.08 15.35 -11.09
N ARG A 383 2.20 15.68 -12.37
CA ARG A 383 1.54 14.95 -13.45
C ARG A 383 2.57 14.23 -14.31
N ALA A 384 2.31 12.96 -14.59
CA ALA A 384 3.04 12.17 -15.58
C ALA A 384 2.05 11.40 -16.44
N GLU A 385 1.89 11.76 -17.71
CA GLU A 385 0.99 11.08 -18.65
C GLU A 385 -0.43 10.89 -18.08
N LYS A 386 -0.81 9.65 -17.72
CA LYS A 386 -2.10 9.27 -17.12
C LYS A 386 -2.08 9.18 -15.59
N LEU A 387 -1.09 9.79 -14.95
CA LEU A 387 -0.92 9.78 -13.50
C LEU A 387 -1.01 11.19 -12.93
N LEU A 388 -1.79 11.30 -11.86
CA LEU A 388 -1.60 12.33 -10.85
C LEU A 388 -0.88 11.67 -9.68
N ILE A 389 0.24 12.25 -9.26
CA ILE A 389 1.06 11.76 -8.16
C ILE A 389 0.89 12.76 -7.03
N LEU A 390 0.51 12.27 -5.85
CA LEU A 390 0.23 13.09 -4.67
C LEU A 390 1.25 12.74 -3.58
N PRO A 391 2.46 13.33 -3.62
CA PRO A 391 3.49 13.03 -2.64
C PRO A 391 3.10 13.53 -1.26
N ALA A 392 3.42 12.74 -0.24
CA ALA A 392 3.40 13.19 1.14
C ALA A 392 4.43 12.41 1.95
N ALA A 393 5.19 13.11 2.79
CA ALA A 393 6.17 12.51 3.69
C ALA A 393 6.41 13.44 4.88
N ARG A 394 7.02 12.91 5.94
CA ARG A 394 7.45 13.74 7.08
C ARG A 394 8.80 14.39 6.78
N ALA A 395 8.94 15.68 7.11
CA ALA A 395 10.18 16.44 6.95
C ALA A 395 11.37 15.82 7.70
N GLU A 396 11.14 15.18 8.85
CA GLU A 396 12.23 14.56 9.64
C GLU A 396 12.82 13.31 8.99
N GLY A 397 12.21 12.75 7.93
CA GLY A 397 12.69 11.53 7.29
C GLY A 397 12.65 10.30 8.22
N ARG A 398 12.35 9.13 7.66
CA ARG A 398 12.25 7.84 8.38
C ARG A 398 11.52 7.87 9.74
N GLY A 399 10.33 8.44 9.79
CA GLY A 399 9.26 7.65 10.40
C GLY A 399 8.99 6.47 9.47
N ARG A 400 8.77 5.26 9.98
CA ARG A 400 8.06 4.26 9.16
C ARG A 400 6.79 4.96 8.70
N GLY A 401 6.67 5.30 7.41
CA GLY A 401 5.42 5.84 6.84
C GLY A 401 4.23 4.89 7.00
N SER A 402 4.46 3.74 7.64
CA SER A 402 3.53 2.70 8.04
C SER A 402 3.28 2.60 9.56
N GLU A 403 4.00 3.31 10.44
CA GLU A 403 3.69 3.28 11.87
C GLU A 403 2.68 4.36 12.25
N PRO A 404 1.55 3.96 12.86
CA PRO A 404 0.65 4.90 13.48
C PRO A 404 1.37 5.80 14.48
N GLU A 405 1.08 7.10 14.46
CA GLU A 405 1.20 7.87 15.69
C GLU A 405 0.48 7.09 16.80
N HIS A 406 1.12 6.97 17.95
CA HIS A 406 0.46 6.52 19.16
C HIS A 406 -0.78 7.41 19.37
N GLY A 407 -1.95 6.92 18.95
CA GLY A 407 -3.25 7.54 19.19
C GLY A 407 -4.01 8.13 17.98
N SER A 408 -3.44 8.31 16.78
CA SER A 408 -4.17 8.98 15.66
C SER A 408 -4.32 8.19 14.35
N ALA A 409 -3.61 7.07 14.15
CA ALA A 409 -3.48 6.52 12.80
C ALA A 409 -4.41 5.36 12.47
N ARG A 410 -5.63 5.72 12.06
CA ARG A 410 -6.40 4.88 11.12
C ARG A 410 -6.34 5.37 9.67
N PHE A 411 -5.90 6.61 9.44
CA PHE A 411 -5.80 7.24 8.12
C PHE A 411 -4.58 8.15 8.00
N HIS A 412 -3.39 7.59 7.77
CA HIS A 412 -2.23 8.40 7.36
C HIS A 412 -2.49 9.06 6.00
N ARG A 413 -1.97 10.26 5.74
CA ARG A 413 -2.34 11.10 4.56
C ARG A 413 -2.22 10.41 3.20
N LEU A 414 -1.29 9.46 3.04
CA LEU A 414 -1.07 8.72 1.80
C LEU A 414 -2.05 7.55 1.54
N LYS A 415 -2.97 7.26 2.48
CA LYS A 415 -3.84 6.07 2.38
C LYS A 415 -4.66 6.12 1.10
N LEU A 416 -4.37 5.21 0.17
CA LEU A 416 -5.02 5.05 -1.13
C LEU A 416 -4.99 6.33 -2.01
N ARG A 417 -3.92 7.11 -1.87
CA ARG A 417 -3.76 8.41 -2.52
C ARG A 417 -2.43 8.67 -3.19
N GLY A 418 -1.41 7.81 -3.01
CA GLY A 418 -0.07 8.10 -3.52
C GLY A 418 -0.04 8.38 -5.04
N ILE A 419 -0.87 7.69 -5.80
CA ILE A 419 -1.12 7.96 -7.22
C ILE A 419 -2.60 7.79 -7.57
N GLN A 420 -3.05 8.50 -8.60
CA GLN A 420 -4.36 8.38 -9.22
C GLN A 420 -4.21 8.27 -10.75
N CYS A 421 -5.17 7.59 -11.40
CA CYS A 421 -5.33 7.62 -12.85
C CYS A 421 -6.78 8.01 -13.22
N PRO A 422 -7.09 8.31 -14.50
CA PRO A 422 -8.42 8.80 -14.88
C PRO A 422 -9.59 7.94 -14.38
N PRO A 423 -9.56 6.59 -14.46
CA PRO A 423 -10.68 5.81 -13.93
C PRO A 423 -10.75 5.85 -12.40
N THR A 424 -9.66 6.07 -11.66
CA THR A 424 -9.69 5.98 -10.18
C THR A 424 -10.01 7.32 -9.52
N ASP A 425 -9.75 8.43 -10.22
CA ASP A 425 -10.11 9.78 -9.78
C ASP A 425 -10.49 10.67 -10.98
N PRO A 426 -11.66 10.44 -11.60
CA PRO A 426 -12.05 11.14 -12.83
C PRO A 426 -12.24 12.63 -12.64
N VAL A 427 -12.57 13.09 -11.42
CA VAL A 427 -12.85 14.50 -11.15
C VAL A 427 -11.56 15.31 -11.06
N SER A 428 -10.55 14.83 -10.33
CA SER A 428 -9.28 15.55 -10.24
C SER A 428 -8.60 15.67 -11.60
N PHE A 429 -8.70 14.63 -12.45
CA PHE A 429 -8.20 14.70 -13.83
C PHE A 429 -8.99 15.70 -14.68
N ALA A 430 -10.32 15.70 -14.62
CA ALA A 430 -11.13 16.68 -15.34
C ALA A 430 -10.81 18.12 -14.93
N LEU A 431 -10.69 18.39 -13.63
CA LEU A 431 -10.33 19.71 -13.11
C LEU A 431 -8.91 20.12 -13.51
N ALA A 432 -7.95 19.19 -13.45
CA ALA A 432 -6.57 19.40 -13.89
C ALA A 432 -6.47 19.75 -15.38
N ASP A 433 -7.40 19.26 -16.21
CA ASP A 433 -7.51 19.55 -17.64
C ASP A 433 -8.35 20.81 -17.95
N GLY A 434 -8.88 21.49 -16.93
CA GLY A 434 -9.77 22.65 -17.10
C GLY A 434 -11.17 22.27 -17.62
N ASN A 435 -11.53 20.99 -17.55
CA ASN A 435 -12.82 20.50 -18.00
C ASN A 435 -13.92 20.76 -16.96
N ARG A 436 -15.14 20.95 -17.46
CA ARG A 436 -16.35 21.09 -16.64
C ARG A 436 -17.13 19.78 -16.50
N THR A 437 -16.68 18.71 -17.13
CA THR A 437 -17.32 17.41 -17.08
C THR A 437 -16.27 16.35 -16.76
N ALA A 438 -16.67 15.33 -16.00
CA ALA A 438 -15.84 14.18 -15.67
C ALA A 438 -16.48 12.90 -16.18
N LEU A 439 -15.67 11.98 -16.69
CA LEU A 439 -16.13 10.70 -17.22
C LEU A 439 -15.98 9.60 -16.16
N PHE A 440 -17.11 9.07 -15.68
CA PHE A 440 -17.13 7.98 -14.71
C PHE A 440 -17.31 6.64 -15.42
N PRO A 441 -16.36 5.69 -15.31
CA PRO A 441 -16.51 4.35 -15.85
C PRO A 441 -17.78 3.65 -15.32
N ASN A 442 -18.52 2.97 -16.20
CA ASN A 442 -19.77 2.28 -15.81
C ASN A 442 -19.49 0.91 -15.17
N VAL A 443 -18.80 0.88 -14.03
CA VAL A 443 -18.41 -0.35 -13.33
C VAL A 443 -18.94 -0.42 -11.90
N PRO A 444 -19.31 -1.62 -11.38
CA PRO A 444 -19.99 -1.76 -10.09
C PRO A 444 -19.23 -1.18 -8.89
N HIS A 445 -17.91 -1.29 -8.89
CA HIS A 445 -17.02 -0.83 -7.82
C HIS A 445 -16.83 0.70 -7.78
N GLN A 446 -17.40 1.43 -8.75
CA GLN A 446 -17.43 2.90 -8.77
C GLN A 446 -18.83 3.48 -8.62
N ARG A 447 -19.86 2.63 -8.43
CA ARG A 447 -21.22 3.12 -8.12
C ARG A 447 -21.33 3.96 -6.84
N PRO A 448 -20.45 3.90 -5.82
CA PRO A 448 -20.49 4.88 -4.73
C PRO A 448 -20.22 6.32 -5.19
N PHE A 449 -19.64 6.52 -6.38
CA PHE A 449 -19.36 7.84 -6.96
C PHE A 449 -20.51 8.39 -7.80
N HIS A 450 -21.48 7.56 -8.21
CA HIS A 450 -22.69 8.03 -8.88
C HIS A 450 -23.64 8.65 -7.84
N SER A 451 -23.84 9.96 -7.94
CA SER A 451 -24.58 10.81 -6.99
C SER A 451 -26.12 10.62 -7.00
N GLY A 452 -26.61 9.42 -7.28
CA GLY A 452 -28.05 9.13 -7.20
C GLY A 452 -28.60 9.16 -5.76
N ASP A 453 -27.83 8.65 -4.79
CA ASP A 453 -28.32 8.34 -3.44
C ASP A 453 -27.66 9.11 -2.28
N SER A 454 -26.69 10.00 -2.57
CA SER A 454 -26.04 10.83 -1.54
C SER A 454 -26.84 12.10 -1.18
N SER A 455 -28.07 12.24 -1.68
CA SER A 455 -28.89 13.44 -1.55
C SER A 455 -29.61 13.61 -0.20
N GLN A 456 -29.46 12.70 0.77
CA GLN A 456 -30.27 12.74 2.00
C GLN A 456 -29.54 12.74 3.34
N ARG A 457 -28.22 12.91 3.45
CA ARG A 457 -27.59 13.04 4.77
C ARG A 457 -26.58 14.18 4.88
N HIS A 458 -26.83 15.00 5.92
CA HIS A 458 -26.06 16.14 6.44
C HIS A 458 -26.30 17.51 5.81
N GLU A 459 -27.45 18.09 6.16
CA GLU A 459 -27.62 19.54 6.25
C GLU A 459 -26.78 20.10 7.42
N GLN A 460 -25.50 20.39 7.19
CA GLN A 460 -24.75 21.45 7.90
C GLN A 460 -23.34 21.60 7.29
N GLY A 461 -23.10 22.73 6.60
CA GLY A 461 -21.78 23.37 6.46
C GLY A 461 -20.63 22.70 5.69
N SER A 462 -20.85 21.95 4.61
CA SER A 462 -19.77 21.31 3.82
C SER A 462 -19.97 21.48 2.30
N PHE A 463 -18.86 21.55 1.54
CA PHE A 463 -18.77 21.58 0.06
C PHE A 463 -19.54 20.44 -0.66
N SER A 464 -20.01 19.44 0.07
CA SER A 464 -20.73 18.27 -0.43
C SER A 464 -22.13 18.53 -1.05
N ARG A 465 -22.60 19.77 -1.12
CA ARG A 465 -23.95 20.11 -1.61
C ARG A 465 -24.17 20.08 -3.15
N ALA A 466 -23.15 19.84 -3.97
CA ALA A 466 -23.17 20.33 -5.37
C ALA A 466 -23.05 19.29 -6.51
N TRP A 467 -23.50 18.03 -6.40
CA TRP A 467 -23.41 17.09 -7.53
C TRP A 467 -24.77 16.47 -7.88
N ARG A 468 -25.54 17.15 -8.77
CA ARG A 468 -26.79 16.61 -9.32
C ARG A 468 -26.55 15.98 -10.69
N THR A 469 -26.96 14.73 -10.87
CA THR A 469 -27.21 14.17 -12.20
C THR A 469 -28.46 14.82 -12.79
N ARG A 470 -28.37 15.45 -13.97
CA ARG A 470 -29.59 15.76 -14.74
C ARG A 470 -30.11 14.47 -15.36
N PRO A 471 -31.41 14.14 -15.24
CA PRO A 471 -31.99 13.07 -16.03
C PRO A 471 -31.90 13.48 -17.51
N SER A 472 -31.43 12.56 -18.36
CA SER A 472 -31.53 12.70 -19.80
C SER A 472 -33.00 12.75 -20.19
N LEU A 473 -33.46 13.88 -20.72
CA LEU A 473 -34.72 13.96 -21.43
C LEU A 473 -34.59 13.18 -22.75
N ARG A 474 -35.29 12.05 -22.85
CA ARG A 474 -35.91 11.59 -24.08
C ARG A 474 -37.32 11.12 -23.76
#